data_AF-A0AAN6S0X1-F1
#
_entry.id   AF-A0AAN6S0X1-F1
#
_cell.length_a   1.000
_cell.length_b   1.000
_cell.length_c   1.000
_cell.angle_alpha   90.00
_cell.angle_beta   90.00
_cell.angle_gamma   90.00
#
_symmetry.space_group_name_H-M   'P 1'
#
loop_
_entity.id
_entity.type
_entity.pdbx_description
1 polymer ?
#
loop_
_entity_poly.entity_id
_entity_poly.type
_entity_poly.pdbx_seq_one_letter_code
_entity_poly.pdbx_strand_id
1 'polypeptide(L)'
;MRWDEERRRSGSMGQHALILTIRDFLAKRGHVVQCYAQDPIYTDIDRQALDEHGITVLDDPKGFLEIDEETVVISQYPDIPVRQITADITRPALMIWNTVKEKPSFPPTRDDDNHIRMIADNTSPRLDKMVQDYVQLDFPQSPVKRDFGEDTTIYIRKMNL
;
A
#
# COMPACT_ATOMS: atom_id res chain seq x y z
N MET A 1 -21.97 2.71 1.22
CA MET A 1 -22.11 1.84 0.02
C MET A 1 -21.64 2.55 -1.26
N ARG A 2 -22.41 3.43 -1.92
CA ARG A 2 -21.94 4.14 -3.15
C ARG A 2 -20.77 5.11 -2.93
N TRP A 3 -20.74 5.80 -1.78
CA TRP A 3 -19.67 6.73 -1.39
C TRP A 3 -18.34 6.04 -1.03
N ASP A 4 -18.39 4.78 -0.58
CA ASP A 4 -17.19 4.00 -0.25
C ASP A 4 -16.53 3.44 -1.52
N GLU A 5 -17.33 3.04 -2.51
CA GLU A 5 -16.85 2.58 -3.82
C GLU A 5 -16.21 3.70 -4.64
N GLU A 6 -16.80 4.90 -4.70
CA GLU A 6 -16.21 6.05 -5.41
C GLU A 6 -14.89 6.50 -4.74
N ARG A 7 -14.82 6.47 -3.41
CA ARG A 7 -13.55 6.71 -2.68
C ARG A 7 -12.50 5.64 -2.96
N ARG A 8 -12.88 4.36 -2.97
CA ARG A 8 -11.97 3.25 -3.31
C ARG A 8 -11.43 3.36 -4.73
N ARG A 9 -12.29 3.73 -5.69
CA ARG A 9 -11.89 3.96 -7.09
C ARG A 9 -10.93 5.14 -7.24
N SER A 10 -11.20 6.28 -6.59
CA SER A 10 -10.28 7.44 -6.60
C SER A 10 -8.93 7.10 -5.97
N GLY A 11 -8.94 6.36 -4.85
CA GLY A 11 -7.73 5.91 -4.16
C GLY A 11 -6.88 4.94 -4.99
N SER A 12 -7.52 4.01 -5.71
CA SER A 12 -6.85 3.05 -6.59
C SER A 12 -6.16 3.75 -7.76
N MET A 13 -6.79 4.74 -8.41
CA MET A 13 -6.17 5.52 -9.49
C MET A 13 -4.88 6.23 -9.05
N GLY A 14 -4.90 6.86 -7.86
CA GLY A 14 -3.72 7.51 -7.29
C GLY A 14 -2.58 6.51 -7.10
N GLN A 15 -2.87 5.35 -6.50
CA GLN A 15 -1.89 4.29 -6.28
C GLN A 15 -1.28 3.76 -7.59
N HIS A 16 -2.09 3.51 -8.62
CA HIS A 16 -1.60 3.11 -9.94
C HIS A 16 -0.73 4.17 -10.60
N ALA A 17 -1.13 5.45 -10.54
CA ALA A 17 -0.32 6.55 -11.06
C ALA A 17 1.04 6.65 -10.35
N LEU A 18 1.08 6.38 -9.04
CA LEU A 18 2.33 6.33 -8.28
C LEU A 18 3.22 5.15 -8.69
N ILE A 19 2.66 3.96 -8.91
CA ILE A 19 3.38 2.79 -9.44
C ILE A 19 4.06 3.15 -10.77
N LEU A 20 3.30 3.71 -11.72
CA LEU A 20 3.83 4.11 -13.03
C LEU A 20 4.92 5.19 -12.90
N THR A 21 4.72 6.17 -12.01
CA THR A 21 5.69 7.25 -11.77
C THR A 21 7.02 6.71 -11.23
N ILE A 22 6.97 5.80 -10.25
CA ILE A 22 8.18 5.17 -9.68
C ILE A 22 8.86 4.29 -10.72
N ARG A 23 8.10 3.46 -11.44
CA ARG A 23 8.62 2.61 -12.52
C ARG A 23 9.35 3.43 -13.55
N ASP A 24 8.73 4.48 -14.09
CA ASP A 24 9.32 5.31 -15.14
C ASP A 24 10.55 6.09 -14.63
N PHE A 25 10.54 6.51 -13.36
CA PHE A 25 11.68 7.15 -12.72
C PHE A 25 12.89 6.21 -12.59
N LEU A 26 12.65 4.95 -12.24
CA LEU A 26 13.68 3.92 -12.11
C LEU A 26 14.16 3.43 -13.50
N ALA A 27 13.25 3.30 -14.46
CA ALA A 27 13.58 2.94 -15.84
C ALA A 27 14.53 3.95 -16.50
N LYS A 28 14.32 5.26 -16.26
CA LYS A 28 15.23 6.33 -16.70
C LYS A 28 16.64 6.22 -16.10
N ARG A 29 16.83 5.41 -15.06
CA ARG A 29 18.13 5.13 -14.41
C ARG A 29 18.69 3.76 -14.78
N GLY A 30 18.08 3.06 -15.73
CA GLY A 30 18.54 1.76 -16.23
C GLY A 30 18.04 0.56 -15.43
N HIS A 31 17.06 0.74 -14.54
CA HIS A 31 16.43 -0.37 -13.83
C HIS A 31 15.24 -0.93 -14.62
N VAL A 32 15.10 -2.25 -14.65
CA VAL A 32 13.88 -2.90 -15.15
C VAL A 32 13.00 -3.19 -13.95
N VAL A 33 11.79 -2.65 -13.94
CA VAL A 33 10.85 -2.75 -12.81
C VAL A 33 9.58 -3.45 -13.27
N GLN A 34 9.27 -4.56 -12.61
CA GLN A 34 8.00 -5.26 -12.76
C GLN A 34 6.96 -4.58 -11.86
N CYS A 35 5.74 -4.46 -12.35
CA CYS A 35 4.66 -3.79 -11.61
C CYS A 35 3.50 -4.75 -11.43
N TYR A 36 3.05 -4.88 -10.18
CA TYR A 36 1.94 -5.72 -9.78
C TYR A 36 0.86 -4.91 -9.08
N ALA A 37 -0.39 -5.33 -9.23
CA ALA A 37 -1.50 -4.82 -8.43
C ALA A 37 -2.40 -5.98 -7.98
N GLN A 38 -3.00 -5.85 -6.80
CA GLN A 38 -3.96 -6.81 -6.29
C GLN A 38 -5.06 -6.05 -5.55
N ASP A 39 -6.29 -6.19 -6.03
CA ASP A 39 -7.50 -5.76 -5.33
C ASP A 39 -8.63 -6.72 -5.73
N PRO A 40 -9.29 -7.40 -4.77
CA PRO A 40 -10.42 -8.28 -5.07
C PRO A 40 -11.57 -7.60 -5.81
N ILE A 41 -11.66 -6.25 -5.80
CA ILE A 41 -12.71 -5.50 -6.49
C ILE A 41 -12.44 -5.29 -7.98
N TYR A 42 -11.22 -5.56 -8.48
CA TYR A 42 -10.89 -5.34 -9.88
C TYR A 42 -11.72 -6.21 -10.81
N THR A 43 -12.38 -5.54 -11.75
CA THR A 43 -13.12 -6.15 -12.85
C THR A 43 -12.18 -6.56 -13.98
N ASP A 44 -12.68 -7.33 -14.95
CA ASP A 44 -11.92 -7.68 -16.15
C ASP A 44 -11.49 -6.44 -16.95
N ILE A 45 -12.30 -5.38 -16.92
CA ILE A 45 -11.98 -4.09 -17.56
C ILE A 45 -10.81 -3.42 -16.84
N ASP A 46 -10.80 -3.42 -15.49
CA ASP A 46 -9.70 -2.86 -14.71
C ASP A 46 -8.40 -3.64 -14.98
N ARG A 47 -8.50 -4.98 -15.01
CA ARG A 47 -7.36 -5.87 -15.34
C ARG A 47 -6.79 -5.57 -16.71
N GLN A 48 -7.63 -5.45 -17.72
CA GLN A 48 -7.19 -5.11 -19.08
C GLN A 48 -6.52 -3.73 -19.13
N ALA A 49 -7.14 -2.71 -18.55
CA ALA A 49 -6.59 -1.36 -18.55
C ALA A 49 -5.23 -1.27 -17.82
N LEU A 50 -5.05 -2.02 -16.73
CA LEU A 50 -3.78 -2.09 -16.00
C LEU A 50 -2.70 -2.84 -16.80
N ASP A 51 -3.06 -3.95 -17.45
CA ASP A 51 -2.14 -4.73 -18.29
C ASP A 51 -1.65 -3.92 -19.50
N GLU A 52 -2.53 -3.16 -20.14
CA GLU A 52 -2.18 -2.22 -21.23
C GLU A 52 -1.12 -1.18 -20.81
N HIS A 53 -1.03 -0.88 -19.51
CA HIS A 53 -0.03 0.02 -18.94
C HIS A 53 1.14 -0.72 -18.27
N GLY A 54 1.25 -2.05 -18.44
CA GLY A 54 2.34 -2.86 -17.91
C GLY A 54 2.25 -3.13 -16.41
N ILE A 55 1.04 -3.13 -15.84
CA ILE A 55 0.77 -3.55 -14.45
C ILE A 55 0.06 -4.90 -14.51
N THR A 56 0.71 -5.94 -14.01
CA THR A 56 0.11 -7.29 -13.94
C THR A 56 -0.81 -7.37 -12.71
N VAL A 57 -2.10 -7.61 -12.94
CA VAL A 57 -3.05 -7.86 -11.84
C VAL A 57 -2.94 -9.31 -11.37
N LEU A 58 -2.69 -9.48 -10.08
CA LEU A 58 -2.55 -10.78 -9.42
C LEU A 58 -3.86 -11.16 -8.71
N ASP A 59 -4.14 -12.46 -8.65
CA ASP A 59 -5.25 -12.96 -7.86
C ASP A 59 -4.89 -12.97 -6.38
N ASP A 60 -5.82 -12.62 -5.50
CA ASP A 60 -5.62 -12.73 -4.06
C ASP A 60 -5.36 -14.20 -3.63
N PRO A 61 -4.34 -14.49 -2.79
CA PRO A 61 -3.39 -13.59 -2.13
C PRO A 61 -1.97 -13.61 -2.76
N LYS A 62 -1.86 -13.83 -4.08
CA LYS A 62 -0.58 -14.03 -4.78
C LYS A 62 0.33 -12.80 -4.73
N GLY A 63 -0.18 -11.60 -4.50
CA GLY A 63 0.62 -10.38 -4.36
C GLY A 63 1.69 -10.48 -3.29
N PHE A 64 1.46 -11.23 -2.21
CA PHE A 64 2.47 -11.45 -1.17
C PHE A 64 3.67 -12.28 -1.64
N LEU A 65 3.51 -13.09 -2.70
CA LEU A 65 4.59 -13.92 -3.24
C LEU A 65 5.62 -13.10 -4.02
N GLU A 66 5.24 -11.91 -4.48
CA GLU A 66 6.11 -10.99 -5.22
C GLU A 66 6.84 -9.98 -4.31
N ILE A 67 6.68 -10.09 -2.98
CA ILE A 67 7.34 -9.19 -2.03
C ILE A 67 8.67 -9.79 -1.57
N ASP A 68 9.76 -9.09 -1.85
CA ASP A 68 11.13 -9.43 -1.44
C ASP A 68 11.90 -8.20 -0.89
N GLU A 69 13.21 -8.36 -0.65
CA GLU A 69 14.09 -7.29 -0.16
C GLU A 69 14.31 -6.12 -1.13
N GLU A 70 14.03 -6.28 -2.42
CA GLU A 70 14.23 -5.27 -3.48
C GLU A 70 12.92 -4.58 -3.88
N THR A 71 11.79 -5.04 -3.32
CA THR A 71 10.45 -4.59 -3.67
C THR A 71 10.11 -3.21 -3.08
N VAL A 72 9.29 -2.46 -3.83
CA VAL A 72 8.55 -1.29 -3.34
C VAL A 72 7.11 -1.69 -3.07
N VAL A 73 6.65 -1.63 -1.82
CA VAL A 73 5.27 -1.95 -1.44
C VAL A 73 4.44 -0.68 -1.28
N ILE A 74 3.31 -0.59 -1.97
CA ILE A 74 2.31 0.46 -1.78
C ILE A 74 1.03 -0.21 -1.27
N SER A 75 0.53 0.20 -0.11
CA SER A 75 -0.68 -0.37 0.48
C SER A 75 -1.43 0.69 1.27
N GLN A 76 -2.59 1.12 0.77
CA GLN A 76 -3.42 2.12 1.45
C GLN A 76 -4.76 1.54 1.86
N TYR A 77 -5.10 1.71 3.14
CA TYR A 77 -6.38 1.29 3.72
C TYR A 77 -6.77 -0.17 3.41
N PRO A 78 -5.87 -1.15 3.60
CA PRO A 78 -6.22 -2.54 3.34
C PRO A 78 -7.28 -3.05 4.32
N ASP A 79 -8.13 -3.93 3.83
CA ASP A 79 -9.11 -4.70 4.62
C ASP A 79 -8.54 -6.02 5.16
N ILE A 80 -7.24 -6.26 4.94
CA ILE A 80 -6.45 -7.38 5.45
C ILE A 80 -5.16 -6.86 6.09
N PRO A 81 -4.46 -7.64 6.93
CA PRO A 81 -3.29 -7.17 7.68
C PRO A 81 -1.99 -7.15 6.83
N VAL A 82 -1.97 -6.37 5.74
CA VAL A 82 -0.86 -6.31 4.77
C VAL A 82 0.48 -5.98 5.44
N ARG A 83 0.52 -4.95 6.30
CA ARG A 83 1.76 -4.54 6.99
C ARG A 83 2.30 -5.64 7.89
N GLN A 84 1.40 -6.36 8.55
CA GLN A 84 1.73 -7.44 9.44
C GLN A 84 2.27 -8.68 8.71
N ILE A 85 1.63 -9.06 7.60
CA ILE A 85 2.09 -10.16 6.74
C ILE A 85 3.45 -9.80 6.15
N THR A 86 3.60 -8.56 5.64
CA THR A 86 4.88 -8.05 5.12
C THR A 86 5.98 -8.17 6.18
N ALA A 87 5.69 -7.81 7.42
CA ALA A 87 6.62 -7.91 8.54
C ALA A 87 7.03 -9.35 8.91
N ASP A 88 6.25 -10.35 8.52
CA ASP A 88 6.58 -11.77 8.73
C ASP A 88 7.35 -12.38 7.56
N ILE A 89 7.10 -11.93 6.32
CA ILE A 89 7.69 -12.54 5.12
C ILE A 89 9.08 -11.98 4.79
N THR A 90 9.27 -10.65 4.81
CA THR A 90 10.53 -10.02 4.38
C THR A 90 10.66 -8.55 4.83
N ARG A 91 11.68 -7.84 4.36
CA ARG A 91 11.95 -6.42 4.63
C ARG A 91 12.12 -5.68 3.31
N PRO A 92 11.03 -5.16 2.69
CA PRO A 92 11.10 -4.49 1.39
C PRO A 92 12.06 -3.29 1.38
N ALA A 93 12.56 -2.92 0.20
CA ALA A 93 13.43 -1.77 0.06
C ALA A 93 12.72 -0.45 0.42
N LEU A 94 11.43 -0.35 0.07
CA LEU A 94 10.61 0.82 0.33
C LEU A 94 9.15 0.42 0.60
N MET A 95 8.49 1.11 1.54
CA MET A 95 7.07 0.91 1.83
C MET A 95 6.34 2.26 1.88
N ILE A 96 5.18 2.35 1.26
CA ILE A 96 4.29 3.52 1.27
C ILE A 96 2.92 3.05 1.73
N TRP A 97 2.61 3.33 2.99
CA TRP A 97 1.36 2.88 3.62
C TRP A 97 0.99 3.78 4.79
N ASN A 98 -0.13 3.46 5.47
CA ASN A 98 -0.55 4.21 6.65
C ASN A 98 0.56 4.26 7.72
N THR A 99 0.73 5.42 8.36
CA THR A 99 1.71 5.65 9.42
C THR A 99 1.54 4.62 10.53
N VAL A 100 2.64 3.98 10.91
CA VAL A 100 2.70 3.11 12.10
C VAL A 100 2.68 4.00 13.35
N LYS A 101 1.54 4.05 14.02
CA LYS A 101 1.30 4.81 15.26
C LYS A 101 1.07 3.86 16.44
N GLU A 102 1.52 4.25 17.63
CA GLU A 102 1.30 3.49 18.88
C GLU A 102 -0.19 3.33 19.25
N LYS A 103 -1.08 4.16 18.69
CA LYS A 103 -2.53 4.10 18.90
C LYS A 103 -3.25 4.05 17.56
N PRO A 104 -4.36 3.29 17.44
CA PRO A 104 -5.15 3.27 16.22
C PRO A 104 -5.59 4.69 15.86
N SER A 105 -5.35 5.09 14.59
CA SER A 105 -5.70 6.42 14.06
C SER A 105 -7.19 6.76 14.23
N PHE A 106 -8.02 5.73 14.34
CA PHE A 106 -9.47 5.86 14.45
C PHE A 106 -9.98 5.02 15.63
N PRO A 107 -10.89 5.55 16.46
CA PRO A 107 -11.61 4.72 17.40
C PRO A 107 -12.37 3.63 16.62
N PRO A 108 -12.58 2.43 17.21
CA PRO A 108 -13.42 1.40 16.61
C PRO A 108 -14.75 2.04 16.19
N THR A 109 -15.02 2.04 14.89
CA THR A 109 -16.31 2.51 14.37
C THR A 109 -17.31 1.37 14.51
N ARG A 110 -18.59 1.71 14.61
CA ARG A 110 -19.66 0.72 14.55
C ARG A 110 -20.21 0.70 13.13
N ASP A 111 -20.46 -0.47 12.57
CA ASP A 111 -21.23 -0.58 11.34
C ASP A 111 -22.73 -0.36 11.61
N ASP A 112 -23.55 -0.41 10.55
CA ASP A 112 -24.99 -0.19 10.62
C ASP A 112 -25.71 -1.23 11.52
N ASP A 113 -25.10 -2.40 11.70
CA ASP A 113 -25.55 -3.49 12.56
C ASP A 113 -24.94 -3.44 13.97
N ASN A 114 -24.29 -2.32 14.32
CA ASN A 114 -23.69 -2.06 15.62
C ASN A 114 -22.50 -2.99 15.98
N HIS A 115 -21.88 -3.67 15.01
CA HIS A 115 -20.64 -4.41 15.21
C HIS A 115 -19.44 -3.47 15.19
N ILE A 116 -18.42 -3.79 16.00
CA ILE A 116 -17.16 -3.05 15.98
C ILE A 116 -16.44 -3.36 14.66
N ARG A 117 -16.30 -2.35 13.80
CA ARG A 117 -15.37 -2.37 12.68
C ARG A 117 -13.95 -2.35 13.23
N MET A 118 -13.34 -3.51 13.25
CA MET A 118 -11.92 -3.66 13.57
C MET A 118 -11.09 -3.10 12.41
N ILE A 119 -10.05 -2.33 12.74
CA ILE A 119 -9.03 -1.95 11.76
C ILE A 119 -8.29 -3.24 11.40
N ALA A 120 -8.44 -3.69 10.14
CA ALA A 120 -7.90 -4.97 9.70
C ALA A 120 -6.37 -5.04 9.81
N ASP A 121 -5.70 -3.93 9.54
CA ASP A 121 -4.25 -3.83 9.59
C ASP A 121 -3.80 -2.92 10.73
N ASN A 122 -3.95 -3.35 11.98
CA ASN A 122 -3.54 -2.54 13.13
C ASN A 122 -2.01 -2.57 13.35
N THR A 123 -1.49 -1.65 14.16
CA THR A 123 -0.08 -1.69 14.58
C THR A 123 0.18 -2.83 15.57
N SER A 124 1.44 -3.27 15.64
CA SER A 124 1.85 -4.38 16.49
C SER A 124 3.34 -4.24 16.88
N PRO A 125 3.79 -4.88 17.97
CA PRO A 125 5.20 -4.81 18.39
C PRO A 125 6.19 -5.26 17.31
N ARG A 126 5.81 -6.21 16.45
CA ARG A 126 6.67 -6.65 15.34
C ARG A 126 6.78 -5.61 14.23
N LEU A 127 5.69 -4.91 13.93
CA LEU A 127 5.69 -3.82 12.95
C LEU A 127 6.48 -2.63 13.49
N ASP A 128 6.29 -2.29 14.78
CA ASP A 128 7.04 -1.25 15.46
C ASP A 128 8.55 -1.54 15.42
N LYS A 129 8.94 -2.80 15.67
CA LYS A 129 10.33 -3.25 15.55
C LYS A 129 10.84 -3.16 14.11
N MET A 130 10.05 -3.62 13.13
CA MET A 130 10.44 -3.58 11.72
C MET A 130 10.72 -2.15 11.24
N VAL A 131 9.85 -1.18 11.55
CA VAL A 131 10.01 0.19 11.03
C VAL A 131 11.19 0.95 11.65
N GLN A 132 11.80 0.44 12.72
CA GLN A 132 13.05 0.99 13.27
C GLN A 132 14.22 0.84 12.29
N ASP A 133 14.17 -0.13 11.37
CA ASP A 133 15.17 -0.35 10.33
C ASP A 133 14.99 0.58 9.12
N TYR A 134 14.01 1.50 9.17
CA TYR A 134 13.65 2.39 8.06
C TYR A 134 13.81 3.86 8.44
N VAL A 135 14.18 4.69 7.47
CA VAL A 135 14.02 6.14 7.50
C VAL A 135 12.56 6.45 7.17
N GLN A 136 11.91 7.26 8.00
CA GLN A 136 10.52 7.66 7.82
C GLN A 136 10.46 9.07 7.24
N LEU A 137 9.75 9.23 6.13
CA LEU A 137 9.53 10.52 5.47
C LEU A 137 8.03 10.80 5.37
N ASP A 138 7.66 12.05 5.55
CA ASP A 138 6.29 12.51 5.32
C ASP A 138 5.93 12.34 3.85
N PHE A 139 4.72 11.84 3.59
CA PHE A 139 4.19 11.85 2.24
C PHE A 139 3.93 13.29 1.80
N PRO A 140 4.43 13.72 0.63
CA PRO A 140 4.39 15.12 0.21
C PRO A 140 2.96 15.66 0.18
N GLN A 141 2.79 16.90 0.60
CA GLN A 141 1.51 17.60 0.46
C GLN A 141 1.22 17.77 -1.03
N SER A 142 0.10 17.20 -1.47
CA SER A 142 -0.31 17.17 -2.88
C SER A 142 -1.83 17.17 -2.97
N PRO A 143 -2.43 17.72 -4.03
CA PRO A 143 -3.88 17.60 -4.25
C PRO A 143 -4.38 16.14 -4.20
N VAL A 144 -3.54 15.19 -4.64
CA VAL A 144 -3.84 13.74 -4.59
C VAL A 144 -3.54 13.09 -3.24
N LYS A 145 -3.03 13.83 -2.24
CA LYS A 145 -2.78 13.26 -0.91
C LYS A 145 -4.04 12.68 -0.28
N ARG A 146 -5.22 13.24 -0.61
CA ARG A 146 -6.51 12.69 -0.17
C ARG A 146 -6.77 11.28 -0.70
N ASP A 147 -6.20 10.91 -1.84
CA ASP A 147 -6.34 9.59 -2.45
C ASP A 147 -5.47 8.53 -1.75
N PHE A 148 -4.36 8.96 -1.14
CA PHE A 148 -3.47 8.10 -0.35
C PHE A 148 -3.81 8.07 1.13
N GLY A 149 -4.56 9.05 1.62
CA GLY A 149 -4.88 9.18 3.02
C GLY A 149 -4.11 10.26 3.74
N GLU A 150 -4.73 10.85 4.76
CA GLU A 150 -4.11 11.92 5.55
C GLU A 150 -2.88 11.43 6.34
N ASP A 151 -2.82 10.12 6.63
CA ASP A 151 -1.79 9.46 7.41
C ASP A 151 -0.93 8.49 6.57
N THR A 152 -0.43 8.91 5.41
CA THR A 152 0.59 8.14 4.66
C THR A 152 2.02 8.51 5.08
N THR A 153 2.86 7.50 5.25
CA THR A 153 4.31 7.66 5.48
C THR A 153 5.10 6.83 4.46
N ILE A 154 6.24 7.36 4.03
CA ILE A 154 7.22 6.67 3.20
C ILE A 154 8.30 6.11 4.12
N TYR A 155 8.52 4.80 4.06
CA TYR A 155 9.55 4.08 4.81
C TYR A 155 10.63 3.61 3.83
N ILE A 156 11.86 4.10 3.98
CA ILE A 156 13.01 3.70 3.15
C ILE A 156 13.97 2.89 4.01
N ARG A 157 14.29 1.64 3.61
CA ARG A 157 15.16 0.77 4.40
C ARG A 157 16.54 1.40 4.56
N LYS A 158 17.05 1.44 5.79
CA LYS A 158 18.40 1.94 6.07
C LYS A 158 19.41 1.00 5.40
N MET A 159 20.29 1.56 4.59
CA MET A 159 21.45 0.84 4.07
C MET A 159 22.48 0.77 5.19
N ASN A 160 22.78 -0.42 5.70
CA ASN A 160 23.96 -0.61 6.53
C ASN A 160 25.17 -0.54 5.59
N LEU A 161 25.86 0.59 5.60
CA LEU A 161 27.18 0.74 4.97
C LEU A 161 28.24 -0.01 5.77
#